data_AF-A0A7X9HU82-F1
#
_entry.id   AF-A0A7X9HU82-F1
#
_cell.length_a   1.000
_cell.length_b   1.000
_cell.length_c   1.000
_cell.angle_alpha   90.00
_cell.angle_beta   90.00
_cell.angle_gamma   90.00
#
_symmetry.space_group_name_H-M   'P 1'
#
loop_
_entity.id
_entity.type
_entity.pdbx_description
1 polymer ?
#
loop_
_entity_poly.entity_id
_entity_poly.type
_entity_poly.pdbx_seq_one_letter_code
_entity_poly.pdbx_strand_id
1 'polypeptide(L)'
;MKAFYFDAEKEDGYFRDRCVFADEINIYDSMSVTVKYSKGTLLTYSLIAYSPYEGWKISINGTKGRLEAAEYHSGHRKNEPNYQIQLFNRKGEVVTYDVPKARGGHGGGDERLRNMIFRGGMPDPLNHFAGSWDGVKSIMIGICANKSIKEKKMFRLKDLIKNDLIKE
;
A
#
# COMPACT_ATOMS: atom_id res chain seq x y z
N MET A 1 14.99 0.07 -22.18
CA MET A 1 15.06 0.44 -20.74
C MET A 1 16.42 1.00 -20.35
N LYS A 2 17.55 0.39 -20.74
CA LYS A 2 18.92 0.92 -20.47
C LYS A 2 19.12 2.39 -20.88
N ALA A 3 18.73 2.73 -22.12
CA ALA A 3 18.86 4.08 -22.66
C ALA A 3 18.16 5.19 -21.87
N PHE A 4 17.04 4.89 -21.19
CA PHE A 4 16.26 5.88 -20.44
C PHE A 4 16.66 5.99 -18.97
N TYR A 5 17.48 5.07 -18.47
CA TYR A 5 17.88 5.05 -17.05
C TYR A 5 19.41 5.03 -16.92
N PHE A 6 20.04 3.89 -17.25
CA PHE A 6 21.47 3.71 -17.04
C PHE A 6 22.34 4.61 -17.93
N ASP A 7 21.99 4.75 -19.21
CA ASP A 7 22.80 5.60 -20.12
C ASP A 7 22.53 7.11 -19.88
N ALA A 8 21.47 7.43 -19.11
CA ALA A 8 21.03 8.79 -18.80
C ALA A 8 21.48 9.29 -17.41
N GLU A 9 22.17 8.49 -16.60
CA GLU A 9 22.59 8.86 -15.23
C GLU A 9 23.40 10.16 -15.17
N LYS A 10 24.10 10.49 -16.26
CA LYS A 10 24.88 11.73 -16.40
C LYS A 10 24.03 13.01 -16.56
N GLU A 11 22.76 12.87 -16.93
CA GLU A 11 21.89 14.01 -17.25
C GLU A 11 21.29 14.66 -15.98
N ASP A 12 21.01 13.85 -14.96
CA ASP A 12 20.38 14.30 -13.70
C ASP A 12 21.11 13.84 -12.43
N GLY A 13 22.13 13.00 -12.56
CA GLY A 13 22.84 12.42 -11.42
C GLY A 13 22.03 11.36 -10.66
N TYR A 14 20.97 10.81 -11.26
CA TYR A 14 20.21 9.69 -10.70
C TYR A 14 20.94 8.37 -10.99
N PHE A 15 21.87 8.00 -10.12
CA PHE A 15 22.61 6.75 -10.23
C PHE A 15 21.85 5.59 -9.59
N ARG A 16 21.74 4.48 -10.33
CA ARG A 16 21.08 3.26 -9.84
C ARG A 16 21.98 2.48 -8.87
N ASP A 17 21.35 1.60 -8.09
CA ASP A 17 22.04 0.63 -7.21
C ASP A 17 23.01 1.26 -6.20
N ARG A 18 22.75 2.49 -5.76
CA ARG A 18 23.47 3.11 -4.65
C ARG A 18 23.20 2.39 -3.33
N CYS A 19 24.10 2.59 -2.37
CA CYS A 19 23.94 2.05 -1.03
C CYS A 19 22.63 2.54 -0.40
N VAL A 20 21.72 1.61 -0.10
CA VAL A 20 20.44 1.90 0.56
C VAL A 20 20.60 2.39 2.01
N PHE A 21 21.83 2.36 2.54
CA PHE A 21 22.21 2.87 3.87
C PHE A 21 23.11 4.11 3.79
N ALA A 22 23.17 4.79 2.63
CA ALA A 22 23.98 5.99 2.48
C ALA A 22 23.46 7.12 3.38
N ASP A 23 24.37 7.94 3.94
CA ASP A 23 24.04 9.05 4.85
C ASP A 23 23.09 10.10 4.23
N GLU A 24 23.03 10.17 2.89
CA GLU A 24 22.11 11.06 2.16
C GLU A 24 20.64 10.60 2.22
N ILE A 25 20.38 9.34 2.57
CA ILE A 25 19.04 8.77 2.68
C ILE A 25 18.39 9.23 3.98
N ASN A 26 17.34 10.03 3.85
CA ASN A 26 16.64 10.65 4.98
C ASN A 26 15.20 10.12 5.16
N ILE A 27 14.85 9.03 4.47
CA ILE A 27 13.58 8.33 4.67
C ILE A 27 13.73 7.30 5.79
N TYR A 28 12.62 6.96 6.43
CA TYR A 28 12.62 5.96 7.49
C TYR A 28 12.53 4.55 6.90
N ASP A 29 13.50 3.71 7.26
CA ASP A 29 13.54 2.29 6.83
C ASP A 29 12.60 1.39 7.65
N SER A 30 12.28 1.81 8.87
CA SER A 30 11.27 1.21 9.74
C SER A 30 10.25 2.27 10.15
N MET A 31 8.97 2.02 9.88
CA MET A 31 7.89 2.92 10.30
C MET A 31 6.75 2.14 10.93
N SER A 32 6.14 2.75 11.96
CA SER A 32 4.89 2.29 12.56
C SER A 32 3.93 3.46 12.67
N VAL A 33 2.71 3.28 12.17
CA VAL A 33 1.68 4.32 12.12
C VAL A 33 0.36 3.75 12.61
N THR A 34 -0.29 4.48 13.52
CA THR A 34 -1.66 4.19 13.95
C THR A 34 -2.59 5.27 13.44
N VAL A 35 -3.62 4.87 12.69
CA VAL A 35 -4.66 5.76 12.16
C VAL A 35 -6.00 5.41 12.79
N LYS A 36 -6.68 6.42 13.32
CA LYS A 36 -8.07 6.30 13.80
C LYS A 36 -9.02 6.91 12.78
N TYR A 37 -9.87 6.09 12.20
CA TYR A 37 -10.94 6.54 11.31
C TYR A 37 -12.06 7.20 12.11
N SER A 38 -12.80 8.11 11.47
CA SER A 38 -13.89 8.89 12.10
C SER A 38 -14.97 8.01 12.74
N LYS A 39 -15.26 6.85 12.13
CA LYS A 39 -16.21 5.86 12.64
C LYS A 39 -15.64 4.89 13.69
N GLY A 40 -14.41 5.13 14.17
CA GLY A 40 -13.81 4.39 15.28
C GLY A 40 -12.88 3.23 14.89
N THR A 41 -12.88 2.80 13.62
CA THR A 41 -11.93 1.78 13.13
C THR A 41 -10.48 2.23 13.34
N LEU A 42 -9.63 1.29 13.75
CA LEU A 42 -8.19 1.50 13.89
C LEU A 42 -7.44 0.74 12.79
N LEU A 43 -6.51 1.43 12.14
CA LEU A 43 -5.50 0.83 11.27
C LEU A 43 -4.15 0.97 11.95
N THR A 44 -3.43 -0.15 12.07
CA THR A 44 -2.02 -0.17 12.43
C THR A 44 -1.23 -0.61 11.22
N TYR A 45 -0.31 0.24 10.78
CA TYR A 45 0.55 0.01 9.64
C TYR A 45 2.00 -0.11 10.10
N SER A 46 2.73 -1.09 9.56
CA SER A 46 4.15 -1.28 9.78
C SER A 46 4.84 -1.44 8.42
N LEU A 47 5.93 -0.69 8.21
CA LEU A 47 6.79 -0.80 7.05
C LEU A 47 8.19 -1.16 7.51
N ILE A 48 8.80 -2.13 6.82
CA ILE A 48 10.21 -2.48 6.95
C ILE A 48 10.79 -2.53 5.53
N ALA A 49 11.54 -1.50 5.14
CA ALA A 49 12.06 -1.34 3.78
C ALA A 49 13.30 -2.19 3.48
N TYR A 50 13.85 -2.87 4.49
CA TYR A 50 15.07 -3.69 4.43
C TYR A 50 14.81 -5.16 4.79
N SER A 51 13.55 -5.60 4.70
CA SER A 51 13.20 -7.01 4.95
C SER A 51 13.94 -7.94 3.98
N PRO A 52 14.40 -9.13 4.42
CA PRO A 52 15.09 -10.09 3.55
C PRO A 52 14.19 -10.69 2.45
N TYR A 53 12.90 -10.37 2.48
CA TYR A 53 11.96 -10.63 1.39
C TYR A 53 10.98 -9.46 1.27
N GLU A 54 10.47 -9.28 0.07
CA GLU A 54 9.48 -8.27 -0.27
C GLU A 54 8.09 -8.90 -0.29
N GLY A 55 7.10 -8.15 0.20
CA GLY A 55 5.71 -8.56 0.23
C GLY A 55 4.89 -7.72 1.20
N TRP A 56 3.63 -8.09 1.35
CA TRP A 56 2.73 -7.46 2.31
C TRP A 56 1.86 -8.51 3.00
N LYS A 57 1.36 -8.14 4.17
CA LYS A 57 0.39 -8.91 4.95
C LYS A 57 -0.68 -7.97 5.44
N ILE A 58 -1.94 -8.41 5.35
CA ILE A 58 -3.08 -7.65 5.87
C ILE A 58 -3.93 -8.55 6.74
N SER A 59 -4.48 -7.97 7.80
CA SER A 59 -5.52 -8.57 8.61
C SER A 59 -6.63 -7.56 8.84
N ILE A 60 -7.87 -7.95 8.57
CA ILE A 60 -9.06 -7.14 8.82
C ILE A 60 -9.90 -7.84 9.88
N ASN A 61 -10.14 -7.17 11.00
CA ASN A 61 -10.96 -7.70 12.09
C ASN A 61 -12.31 -6.98 12.11
N GLY A 62 -13.38 -7.76 12.22
CA GLY A 62 -14.75 -7.26 12.33
C GLY A 62 -15.56 -8.05 13.33
N THR A 63 -16.82 -7.65 13.52
CA THR A 63 -17.74 -8.31 14.46
C THR A 63 -17.95 -9.79 14.12
N LYS A 64 -17.97 -10.13 12.82
CA LYS A 64 -18.22 -11.50 12.33
C LYS A 64 -16.98 -12.40 12.25
N GLY A 65 -15.78 -11.88 12.44
CA GLY A 65 -14.56 -12.67 12.29
C GLY A 65 -13.35 -11.85 11.86
N ARG A 66 -12.38 -12.54 11.24
CA ARG A 66 -11.12 -11.97 10.76
C ARG A 66 -10.81 -12.49 9.36
N LEU A 67 -10.35 -11.60 8.50
CA LEU A 67 -9.80 -11.94 7.19
C LEU A 67 -8.30 -11.70 7.22
N GLU A 68 -7.52 -12.63 6.69
CA GLU A 68 -6.07 -12.49 6.50
C GLU A 68 -5.71 -12.74 5.03
N ALA A 69 -4.76 -11.96 4.52
CA ALA A 69 -4.17 -12.18 3.20
C ALA A 69 -2.69 -11.78 3.22
N ALA A 70 -1.91 -12.39 2.34
CA ALA A 70 -0.50 -12.09 2.17
C ALA A 70 -0.07 -12.28 0.72
N GLU A 71 0.92 -11.49 0.33
CA GLU A 71 1.62 -11.62 -0.94
C GLU A 71 3.13 -11.53 -0.70
N TYR A 72 3.88 -12.33 -1.46
CA TYR A 72 5.33 -12.41 -1.39
C TYR A 72 5.90 -12.21 -2.80
N HIS A 73 6.65 -11.13 -2.98
CA HIS A 73 7.31 -10.80 -4.26
C HIS A 73 8.71 -11.44 -4.33
N SER A 74 9.35 -11.68 -3.20
CA SER A 74 10.63 -12.40 -3.11
C SER A 74 10.67 -13.38 -1.92
N GLY A 75 11.81 -14.04 -1.71
CA GLY A 75 11.95 -15.09 -0.69
C GLY A 75 11.34 -16.45 -1.08
N HIS A 76 11.19 -17.34 -0.10
CA HIS A 76 10.87 -18.76 -0.31
C HIS A 76 9.46 -19.01 -0.87
N ARG A 77 8.49 -18.11 -0.62
CA ARG A 77 7.08 -18.25 -1.05
C ARG A 77 6.76 -17.55 -2.37
N LYS A 78 7.73 -16.87 -3.00
CA LYS A 78 7.50 -16.05 -4.20
C LYS A 78 6.88 -16.83 -5.37
N ASN A 79 7.24 -18.11 -5.49
CA ASN A 79 6.84 -18.98 -6.61
C ASN A 79 5.54 -19.75 -6.34
N GLU A 80 4.86 -19.51 -5.20
CA GLU A 80 3.54 -20.11 -4.96
C GLU A 80 2.55 -19.67 -6.07
N PRO A 81 1.77 -20.59 -6.66
CA PRO A 81 0.92 -20.29 -7.81
C PRO A 81 -0.32 -19.46 -7.45
N ASN A 82 -0.72 -19.46 -6.18
CA ASN A 82 -1.92 -18.81 -5.67
C ASN A 82 -1.56 -17.84 -4.55
N TYR A 83 -2.34 -16.77 -4.42
CA TYR A 83 -2.49 -16.04 -3.17
C TYR A 83 -3.48 -16.78 -2.28
N GLN A 84 -3.29 -16.68 -0.96
CA GLN A 84 -4.22 -17.25 0.01
C GLN A 84 -4.94 -16.14 0.77
N ILE A 85 -6.27 -16.22 0.78
CA ILE A 85 -7.13 -15.41 1.63
C ILE A 85 -7.80 -16.35 2.63
N GLN A 86 -7.62 -16.08 3.92
CA GLN A 86 -8.19 -16.89 4.99
C GLN A 86 -9.26 -16.11 5.74
N LEU A 87 -10.43 -16.71 5.89
CA LEU A 87 -11.54 -16.16 6.66
C LEU A 87 -11.78 -17.02 7.91
N PHE A 88 -11.60 -16.42 9.06
CA PHE A 88 -11.82 -17.01 10.38
C PHE A 88 -13.12 -16.47 10.96
N ASN A 89 -14.07 -17.33 11.31
CA ASN A 89 -15.32 -16.90 11.92
C ASN A 89 -15.36 -17.15 13.45
N ARG A 90 -16.45 -16.72 14.10
CA ARG A 90 -16.62 -16.83 15.56
C ARG A 90 -16.91 -18.24 16.07
N LYS A 91 -17.17 -19.20 15.17
CA LYS A 91 -17.36 -20.61 15.51
C LYS A 91 -16.05 -21.42 15.47
N GLY A 92 -14.92 -20.76 15.15
CA GLY A 92 -13.63 -21.42 14.99
C GLY A 92 -13.44 -22.06 13.61
N GLU A 93 -14.34 -21.81 12.65
CA GLU A 93 -14.22 -22.32 11.29
C GLU A 93 -13.26 -21.43 10.49
N VAL A 94 -12.51 -22.06 9.58
CA VAL A 94 -11.59 -21.39 8.66
C VAL A 94 -11.95 -21.76 7.22
N VAL A 95 -12.18 -20.75 6.40
CA VAL A 95 -12.33 -20.91 4.95
C VAL A 95 -11.09 -20.33 4.27
N THR A 96 -10.40 -21.14 3.48
CA THR A 96 -9.25 -20.69 2.67
C THR A 96 -9.69 -20.57 1.23
N TYR A 97 -9.44 -19.40 0.63
CA TYR A 97 -9.61 -19.15 -0.80
C TYR A 97 -8.25 -19.10 -1.46
N ASP A 98 -8.01 -20.03 -2.38
CA ASP A 98 -6.87 -20.00 -3.28
C ASP A 98 -7.21 -19.12 -4.50
N VAL A 99 -6.48 -18.02 -4.63
CA VAL A 99 -6.66 -17.05 -5.73
C VAL A 99 -5.47 -17.17 -6.68
N PRO A 100 -5.65 -17.69 -7.91
CA PRO A 100 -4.55 -17.81 -8.86
C PRO A 100 -3.88 -16.47 -9.15
N LYS A 101 -2.55 -16.47 -9.18
CA LYS A 101 -1.79 -15.27 -9.56
C LYS A 101 -2.12 -14.89 -11.01
N ALA A 102 -2.53 -13.64 -11.20
CA ALA A 102 -2.72 -13.09 -12.52
C ALA A 102 -1.37 -12.80 -13.19
N ARG A 103 -1.38 -12.75 -14.53
CA ARG A 103 -0.21 -12.48 -15.37
C ARG A 103 -0.22 -11.02 -15.83
N GLY A 104 0.95 -10.47 -16.12
CA GLY A 104 1.11 -9.08 -16.57
C GLY A 104 1.96 -8.25 -15.60
N GLY A 105 2.02 -6.94 -15.83
CA GLY A 105 2.74 -6.01 -14.95
C GLY A 105 2.11 -5.96 -13.56
N HIS A 106 2.92 -6.11 -12.51
CA HIS A 106 2.48 -6.15 -11.10
C HIS A 106 1.27 -7.09 -10.87
N GLY A 107 1.38 -8.34 -11.35
CA GLY A 107 0.30 -9.33 -11.23
C GLY A 107 -0.93 -9.01 -12.10
N GLY A 108 -0.76 -8.24 -13.18
CA GLY A 108 -1.84 -7.78 -14.05
C GLY A 108 -2.56 -6.53 -13.55
N GLY A 109 -2.09 -5.92 -12.46
CA GLY A 109 -2.61 -4.67 -11.91
C GLY A 109 -2.43 -3.49 -12.87
N ASP A 110 -1.28 -3.44 -13.57
CA ASP A 110 -0.94 -2.31 -14.46
C ASP A 110 -1.89 -2.20 -15.65
N GLU A 111 -2.24 -3.32 -16.28
CA GLU A 111 -3.18 -3.36 -17.39
C GLU A 111 -4.59 -2.97 -16.92
N ARG A 112 -5.04 -3.48 -15.77
CA ARG A 112 -6.35 -3.14 -15.18
C ARG A 112 -6.44 -1.65 -14.85
N LEU A 113 -5.44 -1.11 -14.15
CA LEU A 113 -5.39 0.30 -13.78
C LEU A 113 -5.43 1.21 -15.02
N ARG A 114 -4.59 0.93 -16.02
CA ARG A 114 -4.57 1.72 -17.27
C ARG A 114 -5.89 1.65 -18.03
N ASN A 115 -6.52 0.47 -18.09
CA ASN A 115 -7.82 0.33 -18.73
C ASN A 115 -8.90 1.13 -17.97
N MET A 116 -8.90 1.11 -16.64
CA MET A 116 -9.84 1.91 -15.84
C MET A 116 -9.67 3.41 -16.08
N ILE A 117 -8.42 3.90 -16.11
CA ILE A 117 -8.13 5.34 -16.25
C ILE A 117 -8.37 5.84 -17.68
N PHE A 118 -7.85 5.12 -18.69
CA PHE A 118 -7.75 5.66 -20.05
C PHE A 118 -8.78 5.10 -21.03
N ARG A 119 -9.31 3.89 -20.79
CA ARG A 119 -10.24 3.25 -21.73
C ARG A 119 -11.69 3.28 -21.24
N GLY A 120 -11.90 3.29 -19.92
CA GLY A 120 -13.24 3.18 -19.34
C GLY A 120 -13.92 1.85 -19.66
N GLY A 121 -15.22 1.75 -19.38
CA GLY A 121 -16.07 0.62 -19.80
C GLY A 121 -15.87 -0.69 -19.01
N MET A 122 -14.96 -0.76 -18.04
CA MET A 122 -14.93 -1.88 -17.11
C MET A 122 -15.97 -1.69 -16.00
N PRO A 123 -16.84 -2.68 -15.77
CA PRO A 123 -17.73 -2.69 -14.61
C PRO A 123 -16.92 -2.63 -13.32
N ASP A 124 -17.33 -1.77 -12.39
CA ASP A 124 -16.72 -1.66 -11.07
C ASP A 124 -17.74 -1.88 -9.94
N PRO A 125 -18.32 -3.08 -9.81
CA PRO A 125 -19.37 -3.37 -8.84
C PRO A 125 -18.88 -3.32 -7.39
N LEU A 126 -17.56 -3.40 -7.17
CA LEU A 126 -16.92 -3.36 -5.86
C LEU A 126 -16.29 -2.00 -5.53
N ASN A 127 -16.45 -1.01 -6.42
CA ASN A 127 -15.93 0.34 -6.27
C ASN A 127 -14.41 0.36 -5.99
N HIS A 128 -13.65 -0.40 -6.79
CA HIS A 128 -12.20 -0.46 -6.77
C HIS A 128 -11.53 0.81 -7.31
N PHE A 129 -12.21 1.56 -8.19
CA PHE A 129 -11.64 2.75 -8.80
C PHE A 129 -11.46 3.87 -7.76
N ALA A 130 -10.21 4.24 -7.49
CA ALA A 130 -9.87 5.34 -6.60
C ALA A 130 -9.92 6.68 -7.34
N GLY A 131 -10.70 7.64 -6.82
CA GLY A 131 -10.74 8.99 -7.35
C GLY A 131 -9.64 9.89 -6.80
N SER A 132 -9.55 11.12 -7.30
CA SER A 132 -8.57 12.11 -6.82
C SER A 132 -8.66 12.36 -5.31
N TRP A 133 -9.87 12.29 -4.73
CA TRP A 133 -10.05 12.50 -3.29
C TRP A 133 -9.55 11.33 -2.44
N ASP A 134 -9.63 10.10 -2.94
CA ASP A 134 -9.02 8.94 -2.29
C ASP A 134 -7.49 9.04 -2.32
N GLY A 135 -6.94 9.54 -3.43
CA GLY A 135 -5.53 9.92 -3.54
C GLY A 135 -5.12 10.97 -2.52
N VAL A 136 -5.90 12.06 -2.36
CA VAL A 136 -5.63 13.10 -1.35
C VAL A 136 -5.64 12.49 0.06
N LYS A 137 -6.65 11.68 0.41
CA LYS A 137 -6.71 11.02 1.73
C LYS A 137 -5.47 10.15 2.00
N SER A 138 -5.05 9.38 0.99
CA SER A 138 -3.85 8.52 1.07
C SER A 138 -2.58 9.34 1.34
N ILE A 139 -2.33 10.37 0.54
CA ILE A 139 -1.17 11.27 0.70
C ILE A 139 -1.20 11.95 2.07
N MET A 140 -2.38 12.41 2.50
CA MET A 140 -2.53 13.12 3.77
C MET A 140 -2.24 12.24 4.99
N ILE A 141 -2.49 10.93 4.92
CA ILE A 141 -2.05 10.00 5.97
C ILE A 141 -0.52 10.01 6.08
N GLY A 142 0.20 9.93 4.96
CA GLY A 142 1.67 9.99 4.95
C GLY A 142 2.22 11.32 5.46
N ILE A 143 1.64 12.45 5.03
CA ILE A 143 2.00 13.78 5.54
C ILE A 143 1.77 13.88 7.06
N CYS A 144 0.61 13.42 7.54
CA CYS A 144 0.31 13.39 8.98
C CYS A 144 1.32 12.51 9.73
N ALA A 145 1.67 11.34 9.20
CA ALA A 145 2.64 10.44 9.82
C ALA A 145 4.01 11.12 9.97
N ASN A 146 4.53 11.74 8.91
CA ASN A 146 5.81 12.46 8.96
C ASN A 146 5.80 13.61 9.96
N LYS A 147 4.72 14.41 10.00
CA LYS A 147 4.58 15.47 11.02
C LYS A 147 4.47 14.90 12.43
N SER A 148 3.71 13.82 12.60
CA SER A 148 3.55 13.13 13.89
C SER A 148 4.89 12.61 14.41
N ILE A 149 5.72 12.02 13.57
CA ILE A 149 7.06 11.56 13.94
C ILE A 149 7.92 12.74 14.39
N LYS A 150 7.95 13.82 13.59
CA LYS A 150 8.77 15.01 13.88
C LYS A 150 8.35 15.74 15.16
N GLU A 151 7.04 15.94 15.35
CA GLU A 151 6.48 16.75 16.45
C GLU A 151 6.04 15.92 17.66
N LYS A 152 6.17 14.58 17.60
CA LYS A 152 5.82 13.63 18.67
C LYS A 152 4.39 13.80 19.20
N LYS A 153 3.43 14.07 18.31
CA LYS A 153 2.01 14.25 18.65
C LYS A 153 1.08 13.77 17.55
N MET A 154 -0.16 13.48 17.91
CA MET A 154 -1.21 13.11 16.97
C MET A 154 -1.67 14.31 16.13
N PHE A 155 -1.95 14.06 14.85
CA PHE A 155 -2.58 15.02 13.95
C PHE A 155 -3.93 14.50 13.46
N ARG A 156 -4.89 15.41 13.29
CA ARG A 156 -6.13 15.10 12.57
C ARG A 156 -6.02 15.66 11.17
N LEU A 157 -6.46 14.89 10.16
CA LEU A 157 -6.40 15.32 8.76
C LEU A 157 -7.11 16.66 8.54
N LYS A 158 -8.25 16.88 9.20
CA LYS A 158 -9.02 18.13 9.11
C LYS A 158 -8.26 19.37 9.62
N ASP A 159 -7.25 19.19 10.47
CA ASP A 159 -6.45 20.32 10.99
C ASP A 159 -5.39 20.77 9.97
N LEU A 160 -5.19 20.00 8.89
CA LEU A 160 -4.18 20.25 7.85
C LEU A 160 -4.77 20.63 6.48
N ILE A 161 -6.09 20.56 6.32
CA ILE A 161 -6.79 20.87 5.07
C ILE A 161 -7.77 22.01 5.36
N LYS A 162 -7.82 23.02 4.49
CA LYS A 162 -8.84 24.08 4.59
C LYS A 162 -10.23 23.46 4.43
N ASN A 163 -11.17 23.82 5.32
CA ASN A 163 -12.49 23.19 5.44
C ASN A 163 -13.29 23.13 4.13
N ASP A 164 -13.10 24.09 3.22
CA ASP A 164 -13.85 24.18 1.95
C ASP A 164 -13.57 23.04 0.96
N LEU A 165 -12.56 22.20 1.24
CA LEU A 165 -12.17 21.06 0.39
C LEU A 165 -12.68 19.71 0.91
N ILE A 166 -13.18 19.64 2.15
CA ILE A 166 -13.62 18.38 2.76
C ILE A 166 -15.11 18.20 2.47
N LYS A 167 -15.44 17.46 1.41
CA LYS A 167 -16.79 16.89 1.26
C LYS A 167 -16.93 15.73 2.24
N GLU A 168 -17.93 15.81 3.13
CA GLU A 168 -18.31 14.75 4.07
C GLU A 168 -18.73 13.45 3.37
#